data_AF-A0A452YR76-F1
#
_entry.id   AF-A0A452YR76-F1
#
_cell.length_a   1.000
_cell.length_b   1.000
_cell.length_c   1.000
_cell.angle_alpha   90.00
_cell.angle_beta   90.00
_cell.angle_gamma   90.00
#
_symmetry.space_group_name_H-M   'P 1'
#
loop_
_entity.id
_entity.type
_entity.pdbx_description
1 polymer ?
#
loop_
_entity_poly.entity_id
_entity_poly.type
_entity_poly.pdbx_seq_one_letter_code
_entity_poly.pdbx_strand_id
1 'polypeptide(L)' 'MDGEASSNRHGILERMLLDESAEPTDLPLSLLEDITNCFHSDLQIGSGGFAVVYKVALLSSASFLKLPLKV' A
#
# COMPACT_ATOMS: atom_id res chain seq x y z
N MET A 1 14.36 -12.58 23.45
CA MET A 1 14.89 -12.46 22.08
C MET A 1 13.73 -12.76 21.17
N ASP A 2 12.93 -11.74 20.94
CA ASP A 2 11.60 -11.77 20.35
C ASP A 2 11.79 -11.02 19.04
N GLY A 3 12.50 -11.70 18.15
CA GLY A 3 12.87 -11.23 16.82
C GLY A 3 11.80 -11.64 15.81
N GLU A 4 11.32 -10.65 15.07
CA GLU A 4 10.74 -10.78 13.73
C GLU A 4 9.56 -11.75 13.56
N ALA A 5 8.38 -11.28 13.92
CA ALA A 5 7.13 -11.77 13.34
C ALA A 5 6.28 -10.64 12.71
N SER A 6 6.87 -9.47 12.45
CA SER A 6 6.16 -8.32 11.83
C SER A 6 6.26 -8.33 10.29
N SER A 7 7.21 -9.08 9.71
CA SER A 7 7.56 -9.01 8.28
C SER A 7 6.55 -9.68 7.33
N ASN A 8 5.53 -10.40 7.82
CA ASN A 8 4.65 -11.20 6.94
C ASN A 8 3.36 -10.49 6.49
N ARG A 9 2.81 -9.54 7.29
CA ARG A 9 1.49 -8.93 6.97
C ARG A 9 1.52 -8.05 5.72
N HIS A 10 2.64 -7.41 5.44
CA HIS A 10 2.80 -6.56 4.25
C HIS A 10 3.33 -7.32 3.03
N GLY A 11 3.83 -8.55 3.19
CA GLY A 11 4.44 -9.31 2.08
C GLY A 11 3.46 -9.65 0.95
N ILE A 12 2.18 -9.84 1.26
CA ILE A 12 1.14 -10.04 0.24
C ILE A 12 0.92 -8.75 -0.56
N LEU A 13 0.82 -7.60 0.13
CA LEU A 13 0.69 -6.30 -0.53
C LEU A 13 1.89 -5.98 -1.40
N GLU A 14 3.10 -6.19 -0.90
CA GLU A 14 4.33 -5.95 -1.66
C GLU A 14 4.37 -6.79 -2.93
N ARG A 15 4.00 -8.08 -2.85
CA ARG A 15 3.90 -8.94 -4.05
C ARG A 15 2.87 -8.42 -5.03
N MET A 16 1.67 -8.06 -4.58
CA MET A 16 0.63 -7.51 -5.46
C MET A 16 1.03 -6.18 -6.12
N LEU A 17 1.90 -5.39 -5.48
CA LEU A 17 2.39 -4.13 -6.03
C LEU A 17 3.58 -4.29 -6.97
N LEU A 18 4.41 -5.32 -6.75
CA LEU A 18 5.61 -5.58 -7.55
C LEU A 18 5.35 -6.49 -8.76
N ASP A 19 4.40 -7.42 -8.63
CA ASP A 19 4.03 -8.35 -9.69
C ASP A 19 2.71 -7.90 -10.34
N GLU A 20 2.81 -7.29 -11.51
CA GLU A 20 1.67 -6.84 -12.30
C GLU A 20 0.75 -8.00 -12.75
N SER A 21 1.26 -9.25 -12.74
CA SER A 21 0.48 -10.44 -13.06
C SER A 21 -0.26 -11.01 -11.85
N ALA A 22 -0.10 -10.44 -10.66
CA ALA A 22 -0.78 -10.92 -9.46
C ALA A 22 -2.30 -10.70 -9.56
N GLU A 23 -3.07 -11.75 -9.26
CA GLU A 23 -4.54 -11.66 -9.22
C GLU A 23 -5.01 -10.74 -8.08
N PRO A 24 -6.08 -9.95 -8.30
CA PRO A 24 -6.73 -9.20 -7.23
C PRO A 24 -7.09 -10.12 -6.07
N THR A 25 -6.67 -9.75 -4.86
CA THR A 25 -6.81 -10.59 -3.67
C THR A 25 -7.47 -9.79 -2.56
N ASP A 26 -8.36 -10.44 -1.81
CA ASP A 26 -8.97 -9.87 -0.61
C ASP A 26 -7.92 -9.65 0.47
N LEU A 27 -7.85 -8.42 0.98
CA LEU A 27 -6.91 -8.03 2.02
C LEU A 27 -7.61 -7.95 3.38
N PRO A 28 -6.96 -8.38 4.47
CA PRO A 28 -7.53 -8.22 5.81
C PRO A 28 -7.81 -6.76 6.14
N LEU A 29 -8.96 -6.48 6.76
CA LEU A 29 -9.32 -5.11 7.16
C LEU A 29 -8.27 -4.47 8.06
N SER A 30 -7.70 -5.23 9.01
CA SER A 30 -6.64 -4.73 9.89
C SER A 30 -5.38 -4.29 9.15
N LEU A 31 -5.09 -4.90 8.00
CA LEU A 31 -3.99 -4.47 7.14
C LEU A 31 -4.35 -3.17 6.41
N LEU A 32 -5.59 -3.04 5.93
CA LEU A 32 -6.07 -1.81 5.31
C LEU A 32 -6.06 -0.64 6.29
N GLU A 33 -6.49 -0.87 7.53
CA GLU A 33 -6.42 0.11 8.62
C GLU A 33 -4.96 0.52 8.89
N ASP A 34 -4.04 -0.43 9.03
CA ASP A 34 -2.63 -0.15 9.28
C ASP A 34 -2.01 0.73 8.17
N ILE A 35 -2.26 0.43 6.88
CA ILE A 35 -1.66 1.16 5.76
C ILE A 35 -2.34 2.50 5.43
N THR A 36 -3.56 2.72 5.92
CA THR A 36 -4.34 3.96 5.74
C THR A 36 -4.43 4.80 7.01
N ASN A 37 -3.66 4.48 8.05
CA ASN A 37 -3.73 5.13 9.37
C ASN A 37 -5.18 5.19 9.88
N CYS A 38 -5.85 4.03 9.89
CA CYS A 38 -7.28 3.88 10.21
C CYS A 38 -8.20 4.75 9.33
N PHE A 39 -7.99 4.75 8.01
CA PHE A 39 -8.76 5.51 7.03
C PHE A 39 -8.77 7.03 7.31
N HIS A 40 -7.61 7.58 7.70
CA HIS A 40 -7.50 8.99 8.03
C HIS A 40 -7.86 9.89 6.83
N SER A 41 -8.64 10.94 7.06
CA SER A 41 -9.12 11.84 6.00
C SER A 41 -7.97 12.53 5.24
N ASP A 42 -6.86 12.81 5.91
CA ASP A 42 -5.69 13.45 5.29
C ASP A 42 -5.02 12.56 4.22
N LEU A 43 -5.31 11.26 4.24
CA LEU A 43 -4.86 10.32 3.23
C LEU A 43 -5.90 10.14 2.12
N GLN A 44 -7.11 10.67 2.26
CA GLN A 44 -8.11 10.61 1.19
C GLN A 44 -7.67 11.45 0.00
N ILE A 45 -7.66 10.84 -1.18
CA ILE A 45 -7.35 11.52 -2.45
C ILE A 45 -8.56 11.69 -3.36
N GLY A 46 -9.68 11.02 -3.04
CA GLY A 46 -10.93 11.20 -3.75
C GLY A 46 -12.09 10.39 -3.17
N SER A 47 -13.30 10.74 -3.57
CA SER A 47 -14.52 9.98 -3.32
C SER A 47 -15.45 10.05 -4.53
N GLY A 48 -16.20 8.99 -4.75
CA GLY A 48 -17.24 8.91 -5.77
C GLY A 48 -18.39 8.01 -5.34
N GLY A 49 -19.35 7.76 -6.22
CA GLY A 49 -20.53 6.95 -5.92
C GLY A 49 -20.25 5.47 -5.59
N PHE A 50 -19.01 5.00 -5.80
CA PHE A 50 -18.61 3.60 -5.63
C PHE A 50 -17.62 3.39 -4.50
N ALA A 51 -16.71 4.34 -4.26
CA ALA A 51 -15.62 4.15 -3.30
C ALA A 51 -15.03 5.48 -2.83
N VAL A 52 -14.28 5.39 -1.72
CA VAL A 52 -13.33 6.41 -1.25
C VAL A 52 -11.93 5.88 -1.49
N VAL A 53 -11.06 6.71 -2.04
CA VAL A 53 -9.68 6.33 -2.38
C VAL A 53 -8.73 7.00 -1.39
N TYR A 54 -7.87 6.19 -0.76
CA TYR A 54 -6.87 6.65 0.19
C TYR A 54 -5.46 6.40 -0.35
N LYS A 55 -4.54 7.31 -0.04
CA LYS A 55 -3.11 7.14 -0.19
C LYS A 55 -2.60 6.24 0.93
N VAL A 56 -1.74 5.29 0.59
CA VAL A 56 -1.12 4.37 1.55
C VAL A 56 0.37 4.65 1.64
N ALA A 57 0.91 4.61 2.86
CA ALA A 57 2.34 4.79 3.10
C ALA A 57 2.99 3.44 3.41
N LEU A 58 3.31 2.68 2.36
CA LEU A 58 4.07 1.44 2.52
C LEU A 58 5.55 1.80 2.68
N LEU A 59 6.03 1.69 3.91
CA LEU A 59 7.44 1.89 4.24
C LEU A 59 8.25 0.64 3.83
N SER A 60 8.30 0.34 2.54
CA SER A 60 9.14 -0.72 2.00
C SER A 60 9.97 -0.16 0.86
N SER A 61 11.10 0.45 1.24
CA SER A 61 12.15 1.01 0.40
C SER A 61 11.70 2.06 -0.64
N ALA A 62 12.10 3.31 -0.41
CA ALA A 62 11.99 4.40 -1.37
C ALA A 62 12.63 4.02 -2.72
N SER A 63 11.83 3.52 -3.66
CA SER A 63 12.21 3.38 -5.06
C SER A 63 11.90 4.71 -5.74
N PHE A 64 12.90 5.59 -5.77
CA PHE A 64 12.83 6.84 -6.52
C PHE A 64 12.79 6.53 -8.02
N LEU A 65 11.65 6.74 -8.67
CA LEU A 65 11.55 6.71 -10.13
C LEU A 65 12.26 7.95 -10.71
N LYS A 66 13.44 7.75 -11.30
CA LYS A 66 14.13 8.78 -12.08
C LYS A 66 13.55 8.81 -13.50
N LEU A 67 12.69 9.78 -13.78
CA LEU A 67 12.25 10.06 -15.15
C LEU A 67 13.36 10.86 -15.89
N PRO A 68 13.76 10.46 -17.11
CA PRO A 68 14.64 11.29 -17.94
C PRO A 68 13.86 12.48 -18.48
N LEU A 69 14.33 13.69 -18.18
CA LEU A 69 13.96 14.90 -18.91
C LEU A 69 14.58 14.82 -20.31
N LYS A 70 13.75 14.61 -21.32
CA LYS A 70 14.14 14.84 -22.71
C LYS A 70 14.01 16.35 -22.97
N VAL A 71 15.15 17.02 -23.09
CA VAL A 71 15.24 18.39 -23.67
C VAL A 71 14.97 18.30 -25.17
#